data_AF-A0A968URD3-F1
#
_entry.id   AF-A0A968URD3-F1
#
_cell.length_a   1.000
_cell.length_b   1.000
_cell.length_c   1.000
_cell.angle_alpha   90.00
_cell.angle_beta   90.00
_cell.angle_gamma   90.00
#
_symmetry.space_group_name_H-M   'P 1'
#
loop_
_entity.id
_entity.type
_entity.pdbx_description
1 polymer ?
#
loop_
_entity_poly.entity_id
_entity_poly.type
_entity_poly.pdbx_seq_one_letter_code
_entity_poly.pdbx_strand_id
1 'polypeptide(L)' 'MGEILTVEEIRDRYPREWVLIADTESDDLWNVIRGEVLAHSPEREEIDRALTKFQDIRSISIEYTGPIPDEYS' A
#
# COMPACT_ATOMS: atom_id res chain seq x y z
N MET A 1 -15.20 7.90 3.56
CA MET A 1 -15.29 6.70 2.71
C MET A 1 -14.12 6.79 1.77
N GLY A 2 -13.04 6.07 2.06
CA GLY A 2 -11.98 5.92 1.07
C GLY A 2 -12.41 4.91 0.02
N GLU A 3 -11.81 5.08 -1.16
CA GLU A 3 -11.99 4.19 -2.28
C GLU A 3 -11.13 2.94 -2.04
N ILE A 4 -11.76 1.75 -2.04
CA ILE A 4 -11.02 0.48 -2.00
C ILE A 4 -10.48 0.25 -3.40
N LEU A 5 -9.15 0.21 -3.51
CA LEU A 5 -8.43 0.04 -4.76
C LEU A 5 -7.69 -1.30 -4.74
N THR A 6 -7.62 -1.95 -5.89
CA THR A 6 -6.74 -3.11 -6.08
C THR A 6 -5.28 -2.70 -6.08
N VAL A 7 -4.36 -3.62 -5.75
CA VAL A 7 -2.91 -3.34 -5.80
C VAL A 7 -2.47 -2.89 -7.19
N GLU A 8 -3.09 -3.43 -8.26
CA GLU A 8 -2.83 -3.01 -9.63
C GLU A 8 -3.23 -1.55 -9.87
N GLU A 9 -4.43 -1.13 -9.43
CA GLU A 9 -4.89 0.26 -9.53
C GLU A 9 -4.03 1.22 -8.70
N ILE A 10 -3.60 0.80 -7.51
CA ILE A 10 -2.70 1.59 -6.65
C ILE A 10 -1.36 1.81 -7.34
N ARG A 11 -0.81 0.78 -7.99
CA ARG A 11 0.45 0.87 -8.75
C ARG A 11 0.34 1.78 -9.96
N ASP A 12 -0.78 1.75 -10.66
CA ASP A 12 -1.04 2.63 -11.80
C ASP A 12 -1.21 4.10 -11.37
N ARG A 13 -1.95 4.33 -10.27
CA ARG A 13 -2.24 5.68 -9.75
C ARG A 13 -1.04 6.34 -9.07
N TYR A 14 -0.20 5.56 -8.39
CA TYR A 14 0.94 6.04 -7.60
C TYR A 14 2.22 5.31 -7.99
N PRO A 15 2.80 5.51 -9.19
CA PRO A 15 3.97 4.76 -9.62
C PRO A 15 5.24 5.17 -8.87
N ARG A 16 6.04 4.21 -8.38
CA ARG A 16 7.30 4.43 -7.64
C ARG A 16 7.15 5.18 -6.31
N GLU A 17 6.00 5.07 -5.68
CA GLU A 17 5.71 5.66 -4.39
C GLU A 17 5.54 4.58 -3.31
N TRP A 18 5.71 4.98 -2.06
CA TRP A 18 5.29 4.19 -0.92
C TRP A 18 3.82 4.47 -0.65
N VAL A 19 3.02 3.42 -0.49
CA VAL A 19 1.59 3.53 -0.26
C VAL A 19 1.23 2.79 1.02
N LEU A 20 0.51 3.48 1.90
CA LEU A 20 -0.09 2.94 3.11
C LEU A 20 -1.52 2.50 2.79
N ILE A 21 -1.78 1.21 2.95
CA ILE A 21 -3.05 0.59 2.60
C ILE A 21 -3.69 0.03 3.88
N ALA A 22 -4.94 0.38 4.15
CA ALA A 22 -5.73 -0.17 5.26
C ALA A 22 -6.84 -1.09 4.78
N ASP A 23 -7.39 -1.86 5.74
CA ASP A 23 -8.48 -2.81 5.50
C ASP A 23 -8.15 -3.75 4.34
N THR A 24 -6.88 -4.20 4.32
CA THR A 24 -6.34 -5.02 3.26
C THR A 24 -7.05 -6.37 3.23
N GLU A 25 -7.68 -6.68 2.11
CA GLU A 25 -8.12 -8.03 1.79
C GLU A 25 -6.93 -8.79 1.21
N SER A 26 -6.48 -9.82 1.92
CA SER A 26 -5.35 -10.65 1.52
C SER A 26 -5.83 -12.02 1.01
N ASP A 27 -5.15 -12.56 0.00
CA ASP A 27 -5.40 -13.91 -0.51
C ASP A 27 -4.84 -14.99 0.43
N ASP A 28 -5.07 -16.27 0.09
CA ASP A 28 -4.56 -17.43 0.84
C ASP A 28 -3.02 -17.50 0.89
N LEU A 29 -2.33 -16.72 0.06
CA LEU A 29 -0.88 -16.61 -0.01
C LEU A 29 -0.34 -15.37 0.72
N TRP A 30 -1.19 -14.65 1.48
CA TRP A 30 -0.87 -13.42 2.19
C TRP A 30 -0.52 -12.22 1.29
N ASN A 31 -0.86 -12.28 0.00
CA ASN A 31 -0.72 -11.13 -0.89
C ASN A 31 -1.91 -10.20 -0.71
N VAL A 32 -1.64 -8.89 -0.61
CA VAL A 32 -2.72 -7.89 -0.59
C VAL A 32 -3.38 -7.88 -1.97
N ILE A 33 -4.69 -8.13 -2.03
CA ILE A 33 -5.49 -8.04 -3.25
C ILE A 33 -5.96 -6.60 -3.46
N ARG A 34 -6.52 -6.00 -2.41
CA ARG A 34 -7.10 -4.66 -2.41
C ARG A 34 -7.16 -4.06 -1.01
N GLY A 35 -7.25 -2.73 -0.94
CA GLY A 35 -7.49 -2.02 0.31
C GLY A 35 -7.69 -0.51 0.11
N GLU A 36 -7.88 0.20 1.21
CA GLU A 36 -8.05 1.66 1.22
C GLU A 36 -6.69 2.35 1.26
N VAL A 37 -6.39 3.23 0.31
CA VAL A 37 -5.17 4.06 0.36
C VAL A 37 -5.36 5.17 1.39
N LEU A 38 -4.61 5.10 2.48
CA LEU A 38 -4.62 6.10 3.55
C LEU A 38 -3.62 7.22 3.33
N ALA A 39 -2.45 6.87 2.78
CA ALA A 39 -1.38 7.82 2.50
C ALA A 39 -0.52 7.27 1.36
N HIS A 40 0.04 8.16 0.55
CA HIS A 40 1.04 7.82 -0.45
C HIS A 40 2.12 8.91 -0.45
N SER A 41 3.37 8.53 -0.67
CA SER A 41 4.49 9.46 -0.80
C SER A 41 5.69 8.77 -1.42
N PRO A 42 6.50 9.44 -2.25
CA PRO A 42 7.80 8.91 -2.69
C PRO A 42 8.78 8.73 -1.53
N GLU A 43 8.56 9.41 -0.40
CA GLU A 43 9.43 9.38 0.78
C GLU A 43 8.89 8.43 1.86
N ARG A 44 9.69 7.41 2.21
CA ARG A 44 9.29 6.38 3.20
C ARG A 44 8.97 6.97 4.57
N GLU A 45 9.70 8.00 4.98
CA GLU A 45 9.50 8.65 6.28
C GLU A 45 8.11 9.29 6.41
N GLU A 46 7.51 9.75 5.31
CA GLU A 46 6.16 10.31 5.34
C GLU A 46 5.12 9.24 5.63
N ILE A 47 5.31 8.05 5.07
CA ILE A 47 4.46 6.88 5.33
C ILE A 47 4.63 6.40 6.76
N ASP A 48 5.85 6.37 7.29
CA ASP A 48 6.08 6.00 8.69
C ASP A 48 5.42 6.99 9.65
N ARG A 49 5.49 8.30 9.35
CA ARG A 49 4.73 9.32 10.09
C ARG A 49 3.22 9.13 9.97
N ALA A 50 2.72 8.81 8.77
CA ALA A 50 1.31 8.53 8.56
C ALA A 50 0.85 7.31 9.38
N LEU A 51 1.63 6.23 9.41
CA LEU A 51 1.35 5.02 10.17
C LEU A 51 1.08 5.31 11.66
N THR A 52 1.83 6.25 12.27
CA THR A 52 1.59 6.65 13.67
C THR A 52 0.20 7.25 13.92
N LYS A 53 -0.46 7.78 12.90
CA LYS A 53 -1.82 8.33 12.99
C LYS A 53 -2.91 7.26 12.86
N PHE A 54 -2.55 6.06 12.40
CA PHE A 54 -3.47 5.00 12.04
C PHE A 54 -3.29 3.73 12.89
N GLN A 55 -2.70 3.85 14.09
CA GLN A 55 -2.41 2.72 14.98
C GLN A 55 -3.65 1.93 15.42
N ASP A 56 -4.85 2.52 15.34
CA ASP A 56 -6.11 1.85 15.67
C ASP A 56 -6.62 0.90 14.57
N ILE A 57 -6.03 0.94 13.37
CA ILE A 57 -6.42 0.08 12.25
C ILE A 57 -5.74 -1.28 12.39
N ARG A 58 -6.54 -2.36 12.35
CA ARG A 58 -6.07 -3.73 12.61
C ARG A 58 -5.28 -4.35 11.45
N SER A 59 -5.60 -3.95 10.22
CA SER A 59 -5.01 -4.50 9.01
C SER A 59 -4.46 -3.37 8.16
N ILE A 60 -3.14 -3.17 8.22
CA ILE A 60 -2.43 -2.15 7.46
C ILE A 60 -1.26 -2.83 6.75
N SER A 61 -1.04 -2.46 5.49
CA SER A 61 0.12 -2.88 4.72
C SER A 61 0.82 -1.67 4.10
N ILE A 62 2.12 -1.79 3.87
CA ILE A 62 2.92 -0.77 3.21
C ILE A 62 3.54 -1.40 1.97
N GLU A 63 3.10 -0.93 0.81
CA GLU A 63 3.54 -1.42 -0.50
C GLU A 63 4.40 -0.35 -1.17
N TYR A 64 5.49 -0.79 -1.82
CA TYR A 64 6.24 0.07 -2.74
C TYR A 64 5.82 -0.26 -4.16
N THR A 65 5.27 0.72 -4.86
CA THR A 65 4.72 0.58 -6.22
C THR A 65 5.77 0.80 -7.32
N GLY A 66 7.05 0.75 -6.96
CA GLY A 66 8.12 0.80 -7.94
C GLY A 66 8.16 -0.45 -8.83
N PRO A 67 8.83 -0.36 -10.00
CA PRO A 67 9.07 -1.53 -10.80
C PRO A 67 9.83 -2.56 -9.97
N ILE A 68 9.28 -3.77 -9.86
CA ILE A 68 10.01 -4.91 -9.31
C ILE A 68 11.17 -5.15 -10.29
N PRO A 69 12.44 -5.04 -9.85
CA PRO A 69 13.55 -5.26 -10.75
C PRO A 69 13.45 -6.67 -11.35
N ASP A 70 13.59 -6.78 -12.67
CA ASP A 70 13.50 -8.02 -13.46
C ASP A 70 14.51 -9.12 -13.04
N GLU A 71 15.38 -8.86 -12.07
CA GLU A 71 16.45 -9.77 -11.61
C GLU A 71 16.01 -10.91 -10.69
N TYR A 72 14.70 -11.17 -10.55
CA TYR A 72 14.18 -12.32 -9.79
C TYR A 72 13.11 -13.12 -10.55
N SER A 73 13.28 -13.33 -11.86
CA SER A 73 12.51 -14.31 -12.64
C SER A 73 13.24 -15.64 -12.82
#